data_AF-A0A940Q970-F1
#
_entry.id   AF-A0A940Q970-F1
#
_cell.length_a   1.000
_cell.length_b   1.000
_cell.length_c   1.000
_cell.angle_alpha   90.00
_cell.angle_beta   90.00
_cell.angle_gamma   90.00
#
_symmetry.space_group_name_H-M   'P 1'
#
loop_
_entity.id
_entity.type
_entity.pdbx_description
1 polymer ?
#
loop_
_entity_poly.entity_id
_entity_poly.type
_entity_poly.pdbx_seq_one_letter_code
_entity_poly.pdbx_strand_id
1 'polypeptide(L)'
;MKKLFAIAACGIILSAITPCVSADVIYEAPDVFYDKNSKDITRPYGNRGRRYELTEKTAVYADPDGKKTGSLSEGVSPKIELYYTAKDGAEWGGYYDFKGEDTLLWIPLTGLEAIYDNYSFTEEHKDSIRPYSGEYDSLKTEGAIYIWEYPGSADCDKMEKYPPEYGTYVSTLYTDESGGEWGYVNYIWGNYGWFYLTDPTDPDPNGITEDVSAGAMTSESVYTEETDNSSFAAAGILAVSAAAVSAAMIAVMKKKKAC
;
A
#
# COMPACT_ATOMS: atom_id res chain seq x y z
N MET A 1 -3.17 47.07 -37.13
CA MET A 1 -4.38 46.28 -36.79
C MET A 1 -4.33 44.84 -37.34
N LYS A 2 -4.11 44.60 -38.64
CA LYS A 2 -4.06 43.23 -39.22
C LYS A 2 -3.00 42.29 -38.60
N LYS A 3 -1.83 42.80 -38.21
CA LYS A 3 -0.75 42.01 -37.56
C LYS A 3 -1.05 41.62 -36.10
N LEU A 4 -1.83 42.44 -35.37
CA LEU A 4 -2.25 42.15 -34.00
C LEU A 4 -3.36 41.09 -33.97
N PHE A 5 -4.25 41.09 -34.96
CA PHE A 5 -5.25 40.03 -35.14
C PHE A 5 -4.64 38.67 -35.49
N ALA A 6 -3.58 38.65 -36.30
CA ALA A 6 -2.88 37.40 -36.63
C ALA A 6 -2.18 36.77 -35.41
N ILE A 7 -1.58 37.60 -34.55
CA ILE A 7 -0.91 37.13 -33.32
C ILE A 7 -1.94 36.62 -32.30
N ALA A 8 -3.06 37.31 -32.13
CA ALA A 8 -4.15 36.86 -31.27
C ALA A 8 -4.79 35.55 -31.77
N ALA A 9 -4.96 35.41 -33.09
CA ALA A 9 -5.46 34.17 -33.69
C ALA A 9 -4.48 32.99 -33.53
N CYS A 10 -3.17 33.22 -33.68
CA CYS A 10 -2.16 32.20 -33.40
C CYS A 10 -2.13 31.79 -31.92
N GLY A 11 -2.30 32.73 -30.99
CA GLY A 11 -2.37 32.43 -29.55
C GLY A 11 -3.55 31.52 -29.18
N ILE A 12 -4.73 31.77 -29.77
CA ILE A 12 -5.94 30.95 -29.53
C ILE A 12 -5.78 29.54 -30.12
N ILE A 13 -5.15 29.42 -31.29
CA ILE A 13 -4.89 28.12 -31.92
C ILE A 13 -3.85 27.33 -31.11
N LEU A 14 -2.78 27.96 -30.59
CA LEU A 14 -1.79 27.29 -29.74
C LEU A 14 -2.36 26.83 -28.39
N SER A 15 -3.33 27.55 -27.81
CA SER A 15 -4.06 27.09 -26.62
C SER A 15 -5.06 25.95 -26.88
N ALA A 16 -5.46 25.75 -28.14
CA ALA A 16 -6.40 24.68 -28.53
C ALA A 16 -5.70 23.36 -28.91
N ILE A 17 -4.37 23.35 -29.01
CA ILE A 17 -3.56 22.16 -29.34
C ILE A 17 -2.72 21.73 -28.12
N THR A 18 -3.17 22.05 -26.90
CA THR A 18 -2.58 21.39 -25.73
C THR A 18 -3.03 19.94 -25.81
N PRO A 19 -2.12 18.96 -26.02
CA PRO A 19 -2.53 17.57 -25.90
C PRO A 19 -3.11 17.41 -24.51
N CYS A 20 -4.30 16.82 -24.42
CA CYS A 20 -4.77 16.27 -23.17
C CYS A 20 -3.70 15.27 -22.76
N VAL A 21 -2.80 15.66 -21.85
CA VAL A 21 -1.98 14.69 -21.14
C VAL A 21 -2.98 13.86 -20.37
N SER A 22 -3.29 12.68 -20.91
CA SER A 22 -3.92 11.64 -20.10
C SER A 22 -2.86 11.28 -19.08
N ALA A 23 -3.13 11.58 -17.81
CA ALA A 23 -2.31 11.11 -16.72
C ALA A 23 -2.17 9.58 -16.83
N ASP A 24 -1.03 9.08 -16.37
CA ASP A 24 -0.82 7.65 -16.17
C ASP A 24 -2.03 7.07 -15.43
N VAL A 25 -2.59 5.97 -15.94
CA VAL A 25 -3.68 5.29 -15.26
C VAL A 25 -3.07 4.62 -14.04
N ILE A 26 -3.12 5.31 -12.90
CA ILE A 26 -2.83 4.70 -11.61
C ILE A 26 -3.91 3.64 -11.41
N TYR A 27 -3.50 2.41 -11.13
CA TYR A 27 -4.43 1.35 -10.80
C TYR A 27 -5.24 1.76 -9.56
N GLU A 28 -6.55 1.88 -9.74
CA GLU A 28 -7.55 2.09 -8.71
C GLU A 28 -8.34 0.80 -8.59
N ALA A 29 -8.51 0.30 -7.36
CA ALA A 29 -9.29 -0.90 -7.14
C ALA A 29 -10.72 -0.70 -7.65
N PRO A 30 -11.31 -1.65 -8.39
CA PRO A 30 -12.71 -1.58 -8.80
C PRO A 30 -13.61 -1.87 -7.58
N ASP A 31 -13.65 -0.91 -6.64
CA ASP A 31 -14.37 -1.01 -5.37
C ASP A 31 -15.32 0.19 -5.18
N VAL A 32 -16.59 -0.11 -4.90
CA VAL A 32 -17.66 0.90 -4.83
C VAL A 32 -17.44 1.88 -3.68
N PHE A 33 -16.88 1.41 -2.57
CA PHE A 33 -16.58 2.27 -1.43
C PHE A 33 -15.40 3.20 -1.76
N TYR A 34 -14.34 2.66 -2.35
CA TYR A 34 -13.18 3.43 -2.81
C TYR A 34 -13.60 4.52 -3.79
N ASP A 35 -14.35 4.18 -4.85
CA ASP A 35 -14.79 5.15 -5.88
C ASP A 35 -15.53 6.34 -5.26
N LYS A 36 -16.40 6.06 -4.29
CA LYS A 36 -17.22 7.07 -3.63
C LYS A 36 -16.44 7.95 -2.66
N ASN A 37 -15.45 7.38 -1.97
CA ASN A 37 -14.71 8.05 -0.89
C ASN A 37 -13.26 8.37 -1.25
N SER A 38 -12.84 8.18 -2.50
CA SER A 38 -11.47 8.35 -3.00
C SER A 38 -10.79 9.67 -2.62
N LYS A 39 -11.56 10.74 -2.42
CA LYS A 39 -11.03 12.06 -1.98
C LYS A 39 -10.65 12.12 -0.50
N ASP A 40 -11.29 11.28 0.31
CA ASP A 40 -11.08 11.19 1.75
C ASP A 40 -10.15 10.01 2.10
N ILE A 41 -9.87 9.15 1.12
CA ILE A 41 -8.89 8.08 1.23
C ILE A 41 -7.50 8.63 0.89
N THR A 42 -6.55 8.44 1.79
CA THR A 42 -5.17 8.85 1.61
C THR A 42 -4.26 7.64 1.39
N ARG A 43 -3.19 7.85 0.62
CA ARG A 43 -2.11 6.88 0.45
C ARG A 43 -0.82 7.49 1.01
N PRO A 44 0.03 6.74 1.70
CA PRO A 44 1.36 7.21 2.03
C PRO A 44 2.11 7.56 0.75
N TYR A 45 2.92 8.62 0.82
CA TYR A 45 3.67 9.11 -0.32
C TYR A 45 4.57 7.99 -0.90
N GLY A 46 4.45 7.73 -2.20
CA GLY A 46 5.23 6.69 -2.89
C GLY A 46 4.58 5.30 -2.98
N ASN A 47 3.27 5.17 -2.71
CA ASN A 47 2.52 3.90 -2.81
C ASN A 47 3.06 2.82 -1.85
N ARG A 48 3.56 3.24 -0.68
CA ARG A 48 4.20 2.34 0.30
C ARG A 48 3.33 2.26 1.53
N GLY A 49 2.63 1.14 1.69
CA GLY A 49 1.90 0.88 2.92
C GLY A 49 2.81 0.65 4.12
N ARG A 50 2.26 0.82 5.32
CA ARG A 50 2.94 0.53 6.59
C ARG A 50 2.47 -0.82 7.11
N ARG A 51 3.34 -1.54 7.82
CA ARG A 51 2.94 -2.79 8.50
C ARG A 51 2.46 -2.48 9.90
N TYR A 52 1.41 -3.17 10.34
CA TYR A 52 0.88 -3.07 11.69
C TYR A 52 0.96 -4.42 12.38
N GLU A 53 1.29 -4.45 13.65
CA GLU A 53 1.28 -5.68 14.44
C GLU A 53 -0.12 -5.91 15.03
N LEU A 54 -0.67 -7.11 14.80
CA LEU A 54 -1.94 -7.52 15.40
C LEU A 54 -1.67 -8.27 16.71
N THR A 55 -1.89 -7.61 17.84
CA THR A 55 -1.78 -8.20 19.19
C THR A 55 -3.02 -9.00 19.60
N GLU A 56 -4.10 -8.88 18.83
CA GLU A 56 -5.31 -9.66 19.00
C GLU A 56 -5.99 -9.95 17.66
N LYS A 57 -6.96 -10.87 17.69
CA LYS A 57 -7.77 -11.19 16.53
C LYS A 57 -8.56 -9.97 16.07
N THR A 58 -8.29 -9.51 14.84
CA THR A 58 -8.86 -8.27 14.29
C THR A 58 -9.94 -8.58 13.26
N ALA A 59 -11.08 -7.91 13.34
CA ALA A 59 -12.17 -8.05 12.38
C ALA A 59 -11.83 -7.40 11.03
N VAL A 60 -12.20 -8.06 9.94
CA VAL A 60 -11.98 -7.61 8.56
C VAL A 60 -13.32 -7.30 7.90
N TYR A 61 -13.34 -6.27 7.07
CA TYR A 61 -14.53 -5.74 6.41
C TYR A 61 -14.28 -5.55 4.91
N ALA A 62 -15.34 -5.67 4.10
CA ALA A 62 -15.29 -5.28 2.69
C ALA A 62 -15.18 -3.77 2.52
N ASP A 63 -15.81 -3.00 3.42
CA ASP A 63 -15.74 -1.55 3.48
C ASP A 63 -15.94 -1.05 4.92
N PRO A 64 -15.42 0.14 5.29
CA PRO A 64 -15.53 0.73 6.63
C PRO A 64 -16.97 0.89 7.18
N ASP A 65 -17.96 1.07 6.30
CA ASP A 65 -19.38 1.22 6.68
C ASP A 65 -20.13 -0.14 6.63
N GLY A 66 -19.44 -1.20 6.26
CA GLY A 66 -19.99 -2.48 5.85
C GLY A 66 -20.12 -3.49 6.99
N LYS A 67 -20.42 -4.73 6.61
CA LYS A 67 -20.42 -5.86 7.54
C LYS A 67 -19.03 -6.49 7.61
N LYS A 68 -18.74 -7.06 8.78
CA LYS A 68 -17.59 -7.95 8.97
C LYS A 68 -17.69 -9.10 7.96
N THR A 69 -16.61 -9.32 7.22
CA THR A 69 -16.45 -10.39 6.23
C THR A 69 -15.54 -11.50 6.76
N GLY A 70 -14.70 -11.20 7.73
CA GLY A 70 -13.78 -12.17 8.29
C GLY A 70 -12.97 -11.62 9.45
N SER A 71 -11.80 -12.22 9.65
CA SER A 71 -10.85 -11.78 10.67
C SER A 71 -9.43 -12.20 10.34
N LEU A 72 -8.47 -11.39 10.77
CA LEU A 72 -7.05 -11.73 10.84
C LEU A 72 -6.72 -12.25 12.24
N SER A 73 -5.84 -13.25 12.30
CA SER A 73 -5.36 -13.80 13.57
C SER A 73 -4.29 -12.90 14.19
N GLU A 74 -4.12 -13.01 15.50
CA GLU A 74 -2.97 -12.43 16.22
C GLU A 74 -1.65 -12.87 15.58
N GLY A 75 -0.64 -12.00 15.62
CA GLY A 75 0.69 -12.22 15.04
C GLY A 75 0.77 -12.02 13.52
N VAL A 76 -0.36 -11.83 12.84
CA VAL A 76 -0.36 -11.38 11.44
C VAL A 76 0.01 -9.90 11.40
N SER A 77 0.76 -9.50 10.38
CA SER A 77 1.13 -8.10 10.18
C SER A 77 0.71 -7.57 8.80
N PRO A 78 -0.54 -7.09 8.66
CA PRO A 78 -1.03 -6.59 7.38
C PRO A 78 -0.28 -5.33 6.96
N LYS A 79 0.01 -5.22 5.66
CA LYS A 79 0.57 -4.00 5.05
C LYS A 79 -0.58 -3.10 4.59
N ILE A 80 -0.80 -2.00 5.30
CA ILE A 80 -1.86 -1.03 5.09
C ILE A 80 -1.41 0.03 4.10
N GLU A 81 -2.04 0.07 2.93
CA GLU A 81 -1.68 0.96 1.81
C GLU A 81 -2.64 2.15 1.66
N LEU A 82 -3.87 2.01 2.16
CA LEU A 82 -4.90 3.03 2.13
C LEU A 82 -5.32 3.41 3.55
N TYR A 83 -5.59 4.68 3.78
CA TYR A 83 -6.05 5.20 5.07
C TYR A 83 -7.32 5.99 4.89
N TYR A 84 -8.31 5.75 5.74
CA TYR A 84 -9.59 6.45 5.72
C TYR A 84 -10.03 6.79 7.14
N THR A 85 -10.42 8.04 7.36
CA THR A 85 -11.05 8.47 8.61
C THR A 85 -12.54 8.63 8.37
N ALA A 86 -13.34 7.80 9.04
CA ALA A 86 -14.78 7.88 8.98
C ALA A 86 -15.30 9.16 9.65
N LYS A 87 -16.57 9.51 9.39
CA LYS A 87 -17.19 10.75 9.89
C LYS A 87 -17.30 10.84 11.40
N ASP A 88 -17.30 9.70 12.08
CA ASP A 88 -17.30 9.59 13.54
C ASP A 88 -15.87 9.63 14.14
N GLY A 89 -14.85 9.75 13.30
CA GLY A 89 -13.44 9.79 13.69
C GLY A 89 -12.76 8.43 13.74
N ALA A 90 -13.46 7.32 13.41
CA ALA A 90 -12.83 6.01 13.36
C ALA A 90 -11.80 5.93 12.21
N GLU A 91 -10.60 5.45 12.53
CA GLU A 91 -9.51 5.30 11.56
C GLU A 91 -9.45 3.88 11.00
N TRP A 92 -9.32 3.78 9.69
CA TRP A 92 -9.38 2.53 8.93
C TRP A 92 -8.16 2.38 8.02
N GLY A 93 -7.66 1.15 7.96
CA GLY A 93 -6.56 0.75 7.10
C GLY A 93 -7.03 -0.21 6.02
N GLY A 94 -6.84 0.18 4.76
CA GLY A 94 -7.11 -0.65 3.60
C GLY A 94 -5.86 -1.43 3.17
N TYR A 95 -6.03 -2.73 2.91
CA TYR A 95 -4.99 -3.62 2.39
C TYR A 95 -5.58 -4.57 1.33
N TYR A 96 -4.73 -5.06 0.43
CA TYR A 96 -5.13 -6.05 -0.56
C TYR A 96 -4.81 -7.46 -0.07
N ASP A 97 -5.80 -8.36 -0.12
CA ASP A 97 -5.54 -9.79 0.11
C ASP A 97 -5.06 -10.46 -1.18
N PHE A 98 -3.74 -10.64 -1.25
CA PHE A 98 -3.06 -11.26 -2.39
C PHE A 98 -3.31 -12.77 -2.54
N LYS A 99 -4.00 -13.44 -1.60
CA LYS A 99 -4.28 -14.89 -1.70
C LYS A 99 -5.54 -15.23 -2.50
N GLY A 100 -6.39 -14.27 -2.82
CA GLY A 100 -7.71 -14.53 -3.42
C GLY A 100 -7.90 -13.88 -4.78
N GLU A 101 -8.10 -12.57 -4.80
CA GLU A 101 -8.71 -11.87 -5.94
C GLU A 101 -8.31 -10.38 -6.05
N ASP A 102 -7.15 -9.97 -5.50
CA ASP A 102 -6.77 -8.54 -5.35
C ASP A 102 -7.90 -7.71 -4.71
N THR A 103 -8.60 -8.30 -3.74
CA THR A 103 -9.72 -7.66 -3.06
C THR A 103 -9.21 -6.66 -2.04
N LEU A 104 -9.69 -5.42 -2.15
CA LEU A 104 -9.47 -4.40 -1.13
C LEU A 104 -10.32 -4.73 0.11
N LEU A 105 -9.66 -4.87 1.25
CA LEU A 105 -10.27 -5.14 2.54
C LEU A 105 -9.84 -4.07 3.55
N TRP A 106 -10.65 -3.90 4.59
CA TRP A 106 -10.48 -2.86 5.59
C TRP A 106 -10.44 -3.43 7.00
N ILE A 107 -9.56 -2.88 7.83
CA ILE A 107 -9.50 -3.13 9.28
C ILE A 107 -9.52 -1.81 10.06
N PRO A 108 -10.08 -1.79 11.28
CA PRO A 108 -9.91 -0.64 12.16
C PRO A 108 -8.45 -0.52 12.60
N LEU A 109 -7.92 0.70 12.61
CA LEU A 109 -6.54 0.97 13.09
C LEU A 109 -6.49 1.26 14.59
N THR A 110 -7.63 1.45 15.24
CA THR A 110 -7.70 1.71 16.67
C THR A 110 -7.07 0.57 17.46
N GLY A 111 -6.07 0.91 18.29
CA GLY A 111 -5.39 -0.06 19.14
C GLY A 111 -4.32 -0.89 18.43
N LEU A 112 -4.06 -0.65 17.14
CA LEU A 112 -2.95 -1.26 16.41
C LEU A 112 -1.72 -0.38 16.48
N GLU A 113 -0.56 -1.01 16.62
CA GLU A 113 0.73 -0.33 16.58
C GLU A 113 1.41 -0.57 15.23
N ALA A 114 1.91 0.50 14.62
CA ALA A 114 2.70 0.39 13.40
C ALA A 114 4.07 -0.20 13.76
N ILE A 115 4.52 -1.18 12.97
CA ILE A 115 5.89 -1.69 13.07
C ILE A 115 6.83 -0.54 12.68
N TYR A 116 7.88 -0.33 13.47
CA TYR A 116 8.83 0.76 13.26
C TYR A 116 9.48 0.64 11.88
N ASP A 117 9.28 1.68 11.06
CA ASP A 117 9.68 1.76 9.66
C ASP A 117 10.32 3.12 9.36
N ASN A 118 10.69 3.34 8.10
CA ASN A 118 11.20 4.64 7.64
C ASN A 118 10.26 5.82 7.97
N TYR A 119 8.94 5.61 7.99
CA TYR A 119 7.99 6.67 8.30
C TYR A 119 8.06 7.04 9.78
N SER A 120 8.08 6.04 10.68
CA SER A 120 8.31 6.26 12.12
C SER A 120 9.59 7.05 12.35
N PHE A 121 10.69 6.61 11.74
CA PHE A 121 11.99 7.28 11.85
C PHE A 121 11.94 8.73 11.36
N THR A 122 11.34 8.96 10.19
CA THR A 122 11.25 10.30 9.60
C THR A 122 10.41 11.25 10.45
N GLU A 123 9.32 10.76 11.05
CA GLU A 123 8.47 11.54 11.95
C GLU A 123 9.18 11.91 13.26
N GLU A 124 9.88 10.94 13.85
CA GLU A 124 10.66 11.09 15.09
C GLU A 124 11.83 12.07 14.91
N HIS A 125 12.58 11.94 13.81
CA HIS A 125 13.80 12.71 13.55
C HIS A 125 13.60 13.90 12.59
N LYS A 126 12.36 14.31 12.34
CA LYS A 126 12.00 15.35 11.36
C LYS A 126 12.82 16.65 11.47
N ASP A 127 13.18 17.04 12.70
CA ASP A 127 13.88 18.30 12.97
C ASP A 127 15.41 18.17 12.72
N SER A 128 15.92 16.94 12.69
CA SER A 128 17.32 16.60 12.38
C SER A 128 17.52 16.24 10.91
N ILE A 129 16.45 15.91 10.19
CA ILE A 129 16.49 15.60 8.76
C ILE A 129 16.51 16.90 7.95
N ARG A 130 17.51 17.04 7.08
CA ARG A 130 17.70 18.24 6.24
C ARG A 130 17.72 17.91 4.75
N PRO A 131 17.33 18.84 3.87
CA PRO A 131 17.47 18.66 2.42
C PRO A 131 18.93 18.49 2.01
N TYR A 132 19.16 17.61 1.03
CA TYR A 132 20.46 17.44 0.37
C TYR A 132 20.78 18.63 -0.55
N SER A 133 22.04 19.06 -0.58
CA SER A 133 22.51 20.24 -1.33
C SER A 133 23.78 19.99 -2.16
N GLY A 134 24.09 18.73 -2.49
CA GLY A 134 25.21 18.36 -3.35
C GLY A 134 26.50 17.98 -2.61
N GLU A 135 26.47 17.83 -1.29
CA GLU A 135 27.64 17.56 -0.44
C GLU A 135 28.38 16.26 -0.81
N TYR A 136 27.70 15.30 -1.42
CA TYR A 136 28.21 13.96 -1.75
C TYR A 136 28.14 13.62 -3.24
N ASP A 137 27.98 14.61 -4.14
CA ASP A 137 27.88 14.36 -5.59
C ASP A 137 29.15 13.70 -6.16
N SER A 138 30.29 14.01 -5.52
CA SER A 138 31.59 13.46 -5.84
C SER A 138 31.88 12.11 -5.17
N LEU A 139 30.99 11.62 -4.30
CA LEU A 139 31.17 10.35 -3.60
C LEU A 139 31.27 9.21 -4.63
N LYS A 140 32.31 8.40 -4.46
CA LYS A 140 32.60 7.20 -5.27
C LYS A 140 33.06 6.10 -4.34
N THR A 141 32.67 4.87 -4.66
CA THR A 141 33.20 3.67 -4.02
C THR A 141 33.33 2.57 -5.08
N GLU A 142 34.22 1.61 -4.81
CA GLU A 142 34.45 0.43 -5.65
C GLU A 142 33.81 -0.85 -5.05
N GLY A 143 33.33 -0.76 -3.80
CA GLY A 143 32.71 -1.87 -3.07
C GLY A 143 31.20 -1.94 -3.25
N ALA A 144 30.56 -2.99 -2.73
CA ALA A 144 29.12 -2.99 -2.59
C ALA A 144 28.69 -1.88 -1.63
N ILE A 145 27.52 -1.29 -1.87
CA ILE A 145 26.91 -0.35 -0.95
C ILE A 145 25.73 -0.99 -0.24
N TYR A 146 25.44 -0.53 0.96
CA TYR A 146 24.38 -1.09 1.79
C TYR A 146 23.24 -0.07 1.97
N ILE A 147 22.02 -0.59 2.05
CA ILE A 147 20.78 0.20 2.10
C ILE A 147 19.98 -0.23 3.31
N TRP A 148 19.71 0.70 4.21
CA TRP A 148 18.93 0.48 5.42
C TRP A 148 17.51 1.02 5.25
N GLU A 149 16.56 0.40 5.94
CA GLU A 149 15.20 0.91 6.00
C GLU A 149 15.15 2.26 6.73
N TYR A 150 15.95 2.39 7.79
CA TYR A 150 16.20 3.63 8.53
C TYR A 150 17.59 3.57 9.19
N PRO A 151 18.23 4.71 9.48
CA PRO A 151 19.47 4.76 10.26
C PRO A 151 19.31 4.04 11.59
N GLY A 152 20.16 3.05 11.85
CA GLY A 152 20.06 2.19 13.04
C GLY A 152 19.25 0.90 12.85
N SER A 153 18.67 0.63 11.68
CA SER A 153 18.01 -0.65 11.43
C SER A 153 19.02 -1.80 11.48
N ALA A 154 18.61 -2.94 12.05
CA ALA A 154 19.48 -4.11 12.17
C ALA A 154 19.78 -4.75 10.80
N ASP A 155 18.78 -4.79 9.92
CA ASP A 155 18.90 -5.36 8.58
C ASP A 155 19.21 -4.29 7.54
N CYS A 156 19.97 -4.69 6.51
CA CYS A 156 20.24 -3.90 5.32
C CYS A 156 20.27 -4.77 4.05
N ASP A 157 19.96 -4.14 2.92
CA ASP A 157 20.10 -4.72 1.60
C ASP A 157 21.46 -4.38 1.00
N LYS A 158 22.16 -5.39 0.47
CA LYS A 158 23.44 -5.21 -0.23
C LYS A 158 23.21 -4.95 -1.71
N MET A 159 23.70 -3.82 -2.21
CA MET A 159 23.65 -3.42 -3.62
C MET A 159 25.04 -3.54 -4.26
N GLU A 160 25.24 -4.58 -5.08
CA GLU A 160 26.51 -4.81 -5.79
C GLU A 160 26.65 -3.98 -7.07
N LYS A 161 25.52 -3.49 -7.61
CA LYS A 161 25.49 -2.74 -8.86
C LYS A 161 24.69 -1.46 -8.68
N TYR A 162 25.34 -0.33 -8.87
CA TYR A 162 24.77 1.01 -8.71
C TYR A 162 25.34 1.96 -9.78
N PRO A 163 24.66 3.08 -10.09
CA PRO A 163 25.20 4.09 -10.99
C PRO A 163 26.46 4.74 -10.38
N PRO A 164 27.48 5.08 -11.20
CA PRO A 164 28.70 5.73 -10.71
C PRO A 164 28.44 7.03 -9.92
N GLU A 165 27.34 7.72 -10.23
CA GLU A 165 26.87 8.96 -9.62
C GLU A 165 25.81 8.76 -8.54
N TYR A 166 25.76 7.59 -7.87
CA TYR A 166 24.73 7.30 -6.85
C TYR A 166 24.57 8.41 -5.78
N GLY A 167 25.64 9.13 -5.40
CA GLY A 167 25.57 10.26 -4.47
C GLY A 167 24.61 11.38 -4.92
N THR A 168 24.39 11.56 -6.23
CA THR A 168 23.44 12.56 -6.75
C THR A 168 21.97 12.14 -6.59
N TYR A 169 21.70 10.90 -6.19
CA TYR A 169 20.35 10.39 -5.92
C TYR A 169 19.90 10.65 -4.49
N VAL A 170 20.81 11.12 -3.62
CA VAL A 170 20.49 11.50 -2.25
C VAL A 170 19.52 12.68 -2.27
N SER A 171 18.52 12.63 -1.40
CA SER A 171 17.44 13.63 -1.35
C SER A 171 17.37 14.34 0.00
N THR A 172 17.68 13.62 1.08
CA THR A 172 17.78 14.17 2.42
C THR A 172 18.96 13.59 3.15
N LEU A 173 19.40 14.30 4.18
CA LEU A 173 20.51 13.94 5.03
C LEU A 173 20.04 13.85 6.49
N TYR A 174 20.66 12.94 7.22
CA TYR A 174 20.52 12.77 8.66
C TYR A 174 21.92 12.55 9.27
N THR A 175 22.16 13.10 10.45
CA THR A 175 23.38 12.84 11.22
C THR A 175 23.00 12.12 12.50
N ASP A 176 23.55 10.92 12.70
CA ASP A 176 23.29 10.13 13.90
C ASP A 176 24.04 10.65 15.13
N GLU A 177 23.73 10.08 16.29
CA GLU A 177 24.32 10.46 17.58
C GLU A 177 25.84 10.24 17.65
N SER A 178 26.38 9.32 16.84
CA SER A 178 27.81 9.05 16.73
C SER A 178 28.55 10.03 15.79
N GLY A 179 27.79 10.89 15.10
CA GLY A 179 28.29 11.81 14.09
C GLY A 179 28.39 11.22 12.69
N GLY A 180 27.85 10.03 12.48
CA GLY A 180 27.75 9.38 11.17
C GLY A 180 26.71 10.05 10.28
N GLU A 181 27.03 10.20 9.00
CA GLU A 181 26.15 10.89 8.05
C GLU A 181 25.42 9.88 7.17
N TRP A 182 24.10 10.05 7.07
CA TRP A 182 23.19 9.18 6.35
C TRP A 182 22.49 9.96 5.24
N GLY A 183 22.29 9.31 4.09
CA GLY A 183 21.59 9.89 2.93
C GLY A 183 20.41 9.04 2.50
N TYR A 184 19.22 9.63 2.42
CA TYR A 184 18.04 8.94 1.91
C TYR A 184 17.92 9.08 0.40
N VAL A 185 17.69 7.96 -0.27
CA VAL A 185 17.43 7.89 -1.71
C VAL A 185 15.99 7.44 -1.94
N ASN A 186 15.24 8.25 -2.68
CA ASN A 186 13.85 7.96 -3.02
C ASN A 186 13.71 6.79 -4.00
N TYR A 187 14.65 6.65 -4.95
CA TYR A 187 14.66 5.60 -5.96
C TYR A 187 16.02 5.50 -6.70
N ILE A 188 16.58 4.30 -6.76
CA ILE A 188 17.75 3.95 -7.56
C ILE A 188 17.60 2.50 -8.08
N TRP A 189 17.20 2.36 -9.35
CA TRP A 189 16.99 1.06 -10.02
C TRP A 189 16.13 0.06 -9.22
N GLY A 190 15.05 0.54 -8.59
CA GLY A 190 14.15 -0.29 -7.78
C GLY A 190 14.49 -0.33 -6.30
N ASN A 191 15.64 0.21 -5.89
CA ASN A 191 16.05 0.32 -4.49
C ASN A 191 15.74 1.71 -3.94
N TYR A 192 15.55 1.80 -2.64
CA TYR A 192 15.30 3.03 -1.90
C TYR A 192 15.64 2.77 -0.44
N GLY A 193 15.93 3.83 0.31
CA GLY A 193 16.33 3.71 1.71
C GLY A 193 17.48 4.63 2.04
N TRP A 194 18.10 4.38 3.19
CA TRP A 194 19.20 5.16 3.72
C TRP A 194 20.53 4.51 3.43
N PHE A 195 21.50 5.31 3.01
CA PHE A 195 22.90 4.91 2.85
C PHE A 195 23.72 5.55 3.95
N TYR A 196 24.67 4.81 4.50
CA TYR A 196 25.71 5.40 5.34
C TYR A 196 26.73 6.10 4.43
N LEU A 197 26.73 7.43 4.42
CA LEU A 197 27.56 8.23 3.51
C LEU A 197 29.01 8.38 4.02
N THR A 198 29.22 8.22 5.32
CA THR A 198 30.56 8.27 5.92
C THR A 198 31.43 7.09 5.46
N ASP A 199 30.88 5.87 5.42
CA ASP A 199 31.47 4.72 4.74
C ASP A 199 30.37 3.83 4.11
N PRO A 200 30.05 4.03 2.82
CA PRO A 200 29.00 3.27 2.14
C PRO A 200 29.25 1.77 2.05
N THR A 201 30.48 1.32 2.31
CA THR A 201 30.88 -0.08 2.20
C THR A 201 30.87 -0.82 3.53
N ASP A 202 30.59 -0.11 4.63
CA ASP A 202 30.48 -0.70 5.96
C ASP A 202 29.13 -1.41 6.11
N PRO A 203 29.09 -2.75 6.31
CA PRO A 203 27.84 -3.47 6.53
C PRO A 203 27.24 -3.25 7.92
N ASP A 204 28.00 -2.69 8.88
CA ASP A 204 27.56 -2.50 10.26
C ASP A 204 28.04 -1.14 10.83
N PRO A 205 27.53 -0.03 10.27
CA PRO A 205 27.93 1.32 10.70
C PRO A 205 27.49 1.66 12.13
N ASN A 206 26.57 0.88 12.69
CA ASN A 206 26.01 1.08 14.02
C ASN A 206 26.67 0.17 15.08
N GLY A 207 27.55 -0.76 14.68
CA GLY A 207 28.13 -1.76 15.57
C GLY A 207 27.07 -2.67 16.21
N ILE A 208 25.94 -2.89 15.53
CA ILE A 208 24.87 -3.78 15.99
C ILE A 208 25.35 -5.20 15.73
N THR A 209 26.06 -5.76 16.72
CA THR A 209 26.29 -7.21 16.78
C THR A 209 24.92 -7.90 16.87
N GLU A 210 24.56 -8.68 15.86
CA GLU A 210 23.30 -9.45 15.77
C GLU A 210 22.83 -9.93 17.14
N ASP A 211 21.76 -9.32 17.68
CA ASP A 211 20.82 -9.99 18.58
C ASP A 211 19.54 -9.16 18.73
N VAL A 212 18.88 -8.86 17.61
CA VAL A 212 17.42 -8.70 17.62
C VAL A 212 16.91 -9.39 16.39
N SER A 213 16.35 -10.58 16.60
CA SER A 213 15.50 -11.27 15.65
C SER A 213 14.43 -10.29 15.14
N ALA A 214 14.66 -9.67 13.99
CA ALA A 214 13.56 -9.26 13.13
C ALA A 214 12.79 -10.57 12.87
N GLY A 215 11.64 -10.70 13.54
CA GLY A 215 10.83 -11.91 13.47
C GLY A 215 10.68 -12.28 12.00
N ALA A 216 11.18 -13.46 11.64
CA ALA A 216 10.88 -14.07 10.36
C ALA A 216 9.35 -14.10 10.26
N MET A 217 8.80 -13.13 9.53
CA MET A 217 7.37 -12.96 9.38
C MET A 217 6.87 -14.14 8.57
N THR A 218 6.27 -15.09 9.27
CA THR A 218 5.52 -16.17 8.64
C THR A 218 4.37 -15.54 7.86
N SER A 219 4.47 -15.56 6.53
CA SER A 219 3.44 -15.11 5.60
C SER A 219 2.20 -16.02 5.56
N GLU A 220 1.92 -16.76 6.64
CA GLU A 220 0.68 -17.49 6.79
C GLU A 220 -0.37 -16.57 7.40
N SER A 221 -0.87 -15.64 6.59
CA SER A 221 -2.18 -15.04 6.84
C SER A 221 -3.21 -16.17 6.97
N VAL A 222 -3.74 -16.36 8.18
CA VAL A 222 -4.97 -17.14 8.39
C VAL A 222 -6.11 -16.13 8.39
N TYR A 223 -6.44 -15.64 7.19
CA TYR A 223 -7.73 -15.01 6.98
C TYR A 223 -8.81 -16.07 7.16
N THR A 224 -9.74 -15.83 8.08
CA THR A 224 -10.91 -16.69 8.25
C THR A 224 -12.12 -15.94 7.74
N GLU A 225 -12.69 -16.42 6.63
CA GLU A 225 -13.93 -15.89 6.08
C GLU A 225 -15.11 -16.28 6.99
N GLU A 226 -15.99 -15.34 7.32
CA GLU A 226 -17.24 -15.67 7.97
C GLU A 226 -18.24 -16.20 6.93
N THR A 227 -18.54 -17.49 7.00
CA THR A 227 -19.55 -18.11 6.14
C THR A 227 -20.96 -17.66 6.57
N ASP A 228 -21.58 -16.82 5.75
CA ASP A 228 -22.99 -16.46 5.92
C ASP A 228 -23.88 -17.65 5.52
N ASN A 229 -24.19 -18.49 6.50
CA ASN A 229 -25.07 -19.66 6.38
C ASN A 229 -26.53 -19.30 6.01
N SER A 230 -26.88 -18.03 5.80
CA SER A 230 -28.24 -17.62 5.39
C SER A 230 -28.58 -17.93 3.92
N SER A 231 -27.57 -18.15 3.08
CA SER A 231 -27.75 -18.37 1.63
C SER A 231 -28.18 -19.80 1.24
N PHE A 232 -27.88 -20.82 2.07
CA PHE A 232 -28.35 -22.20 1.82
C PHE A 232 -29.84 -22.40 2.12
N ALA A 233 -30.44 -21.56 2.97
CA ALA A 233 -31.88 -21.65 3.27
C ALA A 233 -32.76 -21.13 2.11
N ALA A 234 -32.31 -20.09 1.39
CA ALA A 234 -33.04 -19.51 0.26
C ALA A 234 -33.02 -20.41 -0.99
N ALA A 235 -31.88 -21.07 -1.26
CA ALA A 235 -31.77 -22.02 -2.37
C ALA A 235 -32.65 -23.27 -2.18
N GLY A 236 -32.81 -23.74 -0.93
CA GLY A 236 -33.70 -24.85 -0.60
C GLY A 236 -35.18 -24.55 -0.85
N ILE A 237 -35.62 -23.33 -0.58
CA ILE A 237 -37.04 -22.93 -0.74
C ILE A 237 -37.40 -22.72 -2.23
N LEU A 238 -36.47 -22.23 -3.06
CA LEU A 238 -36.70 -22.07 -4.50
C LEU A 238 -36.70 -23.42 -5.25
N ALA A 239 -35.89 -24.40 -4.84
CA ALA A 239 -35.89 -25.73 -5.44
C ALA A 239 -37.18 -26.52 -5.16
N VAL A 240 -37.77 -26.37 -3.97
CA VAL A 240 -39.03 -27.05 -3.60
C VAL A 240 -40.23 -26.46 -4.35
N SER A 241 -40.24 -25.15 -4.63
CA SER A 241 -41.32 -24.52 -5.40
C SER A 241 -41.29 -24.89 -6.88
N ALA A 242 -40.10 -24.98 -7.50
CA ALA A 242 -39.96 -25.40 -8.90
C ALA A 242 -40.40 -26.85 -9.12
N ALA A 243 -40.03 -27.79 -8.24
CA ALA A 243 -40.43 -29.19 -8.35
C ALA A 243 -41.94 -29.41 -8.20
N ALA A 244 -42.58 -28.66 -7.28
CA ALA A 244 -44.03 -28.71 -7.09
C ALA A 244 -44.81 -28.19 -8.33
N VAL A 245 -44.32 -27.10 -8.95
CA VAL A 245 -44.94 -26.54 -10.16
C VAL A 245 -44.77 -27.48 -11.36
N SER A 246 -43.61 -28.12 -11.52
CA SER A 246 -43.38 -29.11 -12.60
C SER A 246 -44.25 -30.36 -12.42
N ALA A 247 -44.39 -30.88 -11.20
CA ALA A 247 -45.26 -32.03 -10.92
C ALA A 247 -46.75 -31.72 -11.17
N ALA A 248 -47.21 -30.53 -10.78
CA ALA A 248 -48.58 -30.08 -11.04
C ALA A 248 -48.87 -29.92 -12.54
N MET A 249 -47.93 -29.34 -13.31
CA MET A 249 -48.06 -29.21 -14.77
C MET A 249 -48.14 -30.57 -15.47
N ILE A 250 -47.30 -31.54 -15.06
CA ILE A 250 -47.33 -32.90 -15.63
C ILE A 250 -48.66 -33.61 -15.32
N ALA A 251 -49.20 -33.45 -14.11
CA ALA A 251 -50.48 -34.03 -13.72
C ALA A 251 -51.66 -33.43 -14.53
N VAL A 252 -51.67 -32.11 -14.73
CA VAL A 252 -52.70 -31.42 -15.54
C VAL A 252 -52.61 -31.83 -17.01
N MET A 253 -51.40 -31.97 -17.56
CA MET A 253 -51.20 -32.42 -18.94
C MET A 253 -51.63 -33.88 -19.16
N LYS A 254 -51.45 -34.76 -18.17
CA LYS A 254 -51.94 -36.15 -18.24
C LYS A 254 -53.46 -36.25 -18.14
N LYS A 255 -54.12 -35.41 -17.33
CA LYS A 255 -55.59 -35.34 -17.27
C LYS A 255 -56.21 -34.87 -18.59
N LYS A 256 -55.57 -33.91 -19.28
CA LYS A 256 -56.06 -33.41 -20.58
C LYS A 256 -55.91 -34.40 -21.74
N LYS A 257 -55.05 -35.41 -21.63
CA LYS A 257 -54.87 -36.45 -22.66
C LYS A 257 -55.80 -37.66 -22.49
N ALA A 258 -56.59 -37.71 -21.42
CA ALA A 258 -57.49 -38.82 -21.09
C ALA A 258 -58.98 -38.49 -21.29
N CYS A 259 -59.30 -37.42 -22.03
CA CYS A 259 -60.63 -37.11 -22.55
C CYS A 259 -60.57 -37.01 -24.08
#